data_AF-A0A484HD80-F1
#
_entry.id   AF-A0A484HD80-F1
#
_cell.length_a   1.000
_cell.length_b   1.000
_cell.length_c   1.000
_cell.angle_alpha   90.00
_cell.angle_beta   90.00
_cell.angle_gamma   90.00
#
_symmetry.space_group_name_H-M   'P 1'
#
loop_
_entity.id
_entity.type
_entity.pdbx_description
1 polymer ?
#
loop_
_entity_poly.entity_id
_entity_poly.type
_entity_poly.pdbx_seq_one_letter_code
_entity_poly.pdbx_strand_id
1 'polypeptide(L)'
;MTENDFQHIPFSREQRNIDSCVLTNAIPKSGTYLINRIVECLENWENTEVQINHNFYYTFPTHGEAGIFKCLPPSSLKKLINGQFAAAHLPHSKDLEKVIADVSSSRRIKHVFLYRDPRDILVSYTRYVTYSPSYNRTPEARAKQKFMRHNFSNDEDRLTYIIQEKKDNYSVDKEDAYNIKYDFLKYEPWLHSRCAYAIKFEELYSELLEVKRKRLFGKIFKKLFDYLEIDINTIDPIKFYNSVYEKSFTASGEKNKIAQYKHYFKKRHYEMLDNADFKKILDVFGYEQ
;
A
#
# COMPACT_ATOMS: atom_id res chain seq x y z
N MET A 1 -12.21 -29.93 0.68
CA MET A 1 -11.12 -29.01 1.05
C MET A 1 -10.90 -29.17 2.52
N THR A 2 -9.68 -29.53 2.95
CA THR A 2 -9.35 -29.80 4.35
C THR A 2 -8.74 -28.56 4.99
N GLU A 3 -8.90 -28.39 6.30
CA GLU A 3 -8.35 -27.26 7.09
C GLU A 3 -6.81 -27.12 7.00
N ASN A 4 -6.11 -28.12 6.46
CA ASN A 4 -4.65 -28.16 6.38
C ASN A 4 -4.02 -27.25 5.31
N ASP A 5 -4.79 -26.73 4.35
CA ASP A 5 -4.24 -25.86 3.30
C ASP A 5 -3.94 -24.41 3.78
N PHE A 6 -4.21 -24.09 5.06
CA PHE A 6 -4.00 -22.76 5.66
C PHE A 6 -2.81 -22.67 6.63
N GLN A 7 -1.97 -23.73 6.71
CA GLN A 7 -0.93 -23.86 7.74
C GLN A 7 0.38 -23.10 7.49
N HIS A 8 0.61 -22.55 6.29
CA HIS A 8 1.85 -21.79 6.07
C HIS A 8 1.72 -20.37 6.63
N ILE A 9 2.27 -20.13 7.82
CA ILE A 9 2.16 -18.85 8.51
C ILE A 9 3.55 -18.41 8.98
N PRO A 10 4.13 -17.34 8.40
CA PRO A 10 5.35 -16.70 8.91
C PRO A 10 5.04 -15.62 9.96
N PHE A 11 3.95 -15.77 10.73
CA PHE A 11 3.76 -14.95 11.94
C PHE A 11 4.68 -15.53 13.01
N SER A 12 5.78 -14.82 13.30
CA SER A 12 6.69 -15.11 14.41
C SER A 12 5.89 -15.36 15.70
N ARG A 13 6.36 -16.28 16.54
CA ARG A 13 5.77 -16.49 17.88
C ARG A 13 6.45 -15.63 18.94
N GLU A 14 7.50 -14.90 18.58
CA GLU A 14 8.24 -14.07 19.52
C GLU A 14 7.45 -12.79 19.80
N GLN A 15 7.02 -12.64 21.04
CA GLN A 15 6.38 -11.42 21.51
C GLN A 15 7.45 -10.42 21.92
N ARG A 16 7.52 -9.29 21.22
CA ARG A 16 8.23 -8.11 21.74
C ARG A 16 7.41 -7.52 22.89
N ASN A 17 8.08 -6.81 23.81
CA ASN A 17 7.45 -6.09 24.93
C ASN A 17 6.67 -4.84 24.45
N ILE A 18 5.76 -5.01 23.50
CA ILE A 18 4.83 -3.98 23.05
C ILE A 18 3.43 -4.59 22.99
N ASP A 19 2.44 -3.83 23.43
CA ASP A 19 1.04 -4.27 23.60
C ASP A 19 0.18 -4.02 22.34
N SER A 20 0.81 -3.85 21.18
CA SER A 20 0.14 -3.57 19.91
C SER A 20 0.82 -4.23 18.73
N CYS A 21 0.07 -4.37 17.65
CA CYS A 21 0.56 -4.73 16.33
C CYS A 21 0.15 -3.68 15.30
N VAL A 22 0.82 -3.63 14.15
CA VAL A 22 0.58 -2.59 13.15
C VAL A 22 0.11 -3.21 11.84
N LEU A 23 -0.97 -2.67 11.28
CA LEU A 23 -1.40 -2.95 9.92
C LEU A 23 -1.06 -1.75 9.04
N THR A 24 -0.09 -1.91 8.14
CA THR A 24 0.25 -0.89 7.13
C THR A 24 -0.54 -1.13 5.86
N ASN A 25 -1.78 -0.62 5.83
CA ASN A 25 -2.67 -0.77 4.69
C ASN A 25 -2.50 0.39 3.71
N ALA A 26 -2.57 0.13 2.41
CA ALA A 26 -2.55 1.20 1.42
C ALA A 26 -3.37 0.83 0.18
N ILE A 27 -3.88 1.82 -0.54
CA ILE A 27 -4.32 1.59 -1.93
C ILE A 27 -3.08 1.15 -2.72
N PRO A 28 -3.13 0.08 -3.56
CA PRO A 28 -1.94 -0.36 -4.25
C PRO A 28 -1.26 0.76 -5.04
N LYS A 29 0.08 0.80 -4.96
CA LYS A 29 0.94 1.86 -5.51
C LYS A 29 0.89 3.22 -4.79
N SER A 30 0.23 3.33 -3.64
CA SER A 30 0.23 4.56 -2.82
C SER A 30 1.45 4.72 -1.91
N GLY A 31 2.44 3.82 -1.99
CA GLY A 31 3.66 3.91 -1.17
C GLY A 31 3.73 2.94 0.00
N THR A 32 3.20 1.70 -0.15
CA THR A 32 3.33 0.65 0.88
C THR A 32 4.78 0.43 1.33
N TYR A 33 5.75 0.47 0.41
CA TYR A 33 7.17 0.37 0.77
C TYR A 33 7.67 1.53 1.64
N LEU A 34 7.07 2.72 1.53
CA LEU A 34 7.43 3.86 2.37
C LEU A 34 6.94 3.63 3.79
N ILE A 35 5.64 3.35 3.97
CA ILE A 35 5.06 3.17 5.30
C ILE A 35 5.60 1.92 6.00
N ASN A 36 5.80 0.81 5.28
CA ASN A 36 6.44 -0.38 5.86
C ASN A 36 7.84 -0.08 6.36
N ARG A 37 8.64 0.66 5.58
CA ARG A 37 10.00 1.01 5.98
C ARG A 37 10.02 1.96 7.16
N ILE A 38 9.09 2.91 7.22
CA ILE A 38 8.90 3.77 8.39
C ILE A 38 8.68 2.91 9.64
N VAL A 39 7.70 2.01 9.63
CA VAL A 39 7.39 1.14 10.77
C VAL A 39 8.56 0.23 11.15
N GLU A 40 9.24 -0.34 10.16
CA GLU A 40 10.41 -1.19 10.36
C GLU A 40 11.56 -0.43 11.06
N CYS A 41 11.79 0.83 10.69
CA CYS A 41 12.85 1.67 11.29
C CYS A 41 12.55 2.11 12.73
N LEU A 42 11.31 1.94 13.20
CA LEU A 42 10.96 2.19 14.60
C LEU A 42 11.41 1.04 15.50
N GLU A 43 11.66 -0.16 14.95
CA GLU A 43 12.17 -1.33 15.67
C GLU A 43 11.26 -1.82 16.83
N ASN A 44 10.04 -1.29 16.95
CA ASN A 44 9.05 -1.76 17.93
C ASN A 44 8.29 -3.01 17.46
N TRP A 45 8.14 -3.20 16.14
CA TRP A 45 7.39 -4.31 15.55
C TRP A 45 8.24 -5.12 14.57
N GLU A 46 8.14 -6.44 14.65
CA GLU A 46 8.74 -7.37 13.70
C GLU A 46 7.92 -7.45 12.41
N ASN A 47 8.60 -7.39 11.27
CA ASN A 47 7.94 -7.58 9.98
C ASN A 47 7.56 -9.05 9.80
N THR A 48 6.28 -9.31 9.57
CA THR A 48 5.77 -10.67 9.32
C THR A 48 6.15 -11.20 7.94
N GLU A 49 6.70 -10.35 7.07
CA GLU A 49 7.01 -10.65 5.67
C GLU A 49 5.75 -11.06 4.86
N VAL A 50 4.57 -10.81 5.42
CA VAL A 50 3.27 -11.04 4.80
C VAL A 50 2.72 -9.73 4.25
N GLN A 51 2.26 -9.78 3.00
CA GLN A 51 1.38 -8.75 2.44
C GLN A 51 -0.01 -9.34 2.20
N ILE A 52 -0.99 -8.87 2.95
CA ILE A 52 -2.38 -9.32 2.89
C ILE A 52 -3.12 -8.52 1.81
N ASN A 53 -3.76 -9.22 0.87
CA ASN A 53 -4.60 -8.63 -0.17
C ASN A 53 -6.01 -9.22 -0.04
N HIS A 54 -6.94 -8.75 -0.86
CA HIS A 54 -8.36 -9.08 -0.74
C HIS A 54 -8.67 -10.59 -0.74
N ASN A 55 -7.96 -11.41 -1.51
CA ASN A 55 -8.25 -12.86 -1.64
C ASN A 55 -7.02 -13.77 -1.43
N PHE A 56 -5.87 -13.17 -1.13
CA PHE A 56 -4.62 -13.89 -1.00
C PHE A 56 -3.62 -13.07 -0.17
N TYR A 57 -2.60 -13.74 0.37
CA TYR A 57 -1.41 -13.06 0.85
C TYR A 57 -0.18 -13.50 0.06
N TYR A 58 0.76 -12.56 -0.05
CA TYR A 58 2.12 -12.85 -0.49
C TYR A 58 3.00 -13.07 0.73
N THR A 59 3.90 -14.05 0.67
CA THR A 59 5.03 -14.15 1.58
C THR A 59 6.29 -13.68 0.87
N PHE A 60 7.12 -12.92 1.57
CA PHE A 60 8.45 -12.50 1.10
C PHE A 60 9.53 -12.98 2.04
N PRO A 61 9.66 -14.31 2.25
CA PRO A 61 10.61 -14.82 3.22
C PRO A 61 12.02 -14.36 2.88
N THR A 62 12.73 -13.76 3.85
CA THR A 62 14.15 -13.36 3.68
C THR A 62 15.05 -14.58 3.34
N HIS A 63 14.59 -15.80 3.65
CA HIS A 63 15.34 -17.05 3.48
C HIS A 63 14.58 -18.17 2.72
N GLY A 64 13.66 -17.84 1.82
CA GLY A 64 12.92 -18.86 1.07
C GLY A 64 12.29 -18.38 -0.23
N GLU A 65 11.46 -19.23 -0.83
CA GLU A 65 10.71 -18.87 -2.03
C GLU A 65 9.48 -18.02 -1.67
N ALA A 66 9.25 -16.94 -2.42
CA ALA A 66 8.04 -16.15 -2.28
C ALA A 66 6.81 -16.97 -2.68
N GLY A 67 5.81 -17.02 -1.82
CA GLY A 67 4.57 -17.78 -2.05
C GLY A 67 3.34 -16.90 -2.25
N ILE A 68 2.33 -17.45 -2.91
CA ILE A 68 0.99 -16.86 -3.03
C ILE A 68 0.02 -17.86 -2.42
N PHE A 69 -0.71 -17.43 -1.40
CA PHE A 69 -1.64 -18.30 -0.67
C PHE A 69 -3.01 -17.67 -0.64
N LYS A 70 -4.05 -18.44 -0.97
CA LYS A 70 -5.43 -17.98 -0.83
C LYS A 70 -5.74 -17.69 0.63
N CYS A 71 -6.45 -16.60 0.89
CA CYS A 71 -6.87 -16.30 2.25
C CYS A 71 -8.15 -15.49 2.29
N LEU A 72 -8.85 -15.60 3.42
CA LEU A 72 -9.88 -14.65 3.81
C LEU A 72 -9.23 -13.57 4.67
N PRO A 73 -9.26 -12.28 4.26
CA PRO A 73 -8.57 -11.22 4.98
C PRO A 73 -8.92 -11.10 6.46
N PRO A 74 -10.19 -11.22 6.90
CA PRO A 74 -10.51 -11.19 8.33
C PRO A 74 -9.81 -12.30 9.10
N SER A 75 -9.73 -13.51 8.53
CA SER A 75 -9.06 -14.65 9.14
C SER A 75 -7.53 -14.47 9.16
N SER A 76 -6.95 -13.86 8.13
CA SER A 76 -5.52 -13.54 8.10
C SER A 76 -5.15 -12.48 9.13
N LEU A 77 -5.95 -11.42 9.26
CA LEU A 77 -5.69 -10.35 10.24
C LEU A 77 -5.80 -10.81 11.68
N LYS A 78 -6.69 -11.76 11.99
CA LYS A 78 -6.79 -12.35 13.33
C LYS A 78 -5.50 -13.04 13.79
N LYS A 79 -4.62 -13.41 12.85
CA LYS A 79 -3.33 -14.05 13.15
C LYS A 79 -2.21 -13.04 13.47
N LEU A 80 -2.40 -11.75 13.18
CA LEU A 80 -1.45 -10.71 13.50
C LEU A 80 -1.48 -10.42 15.01
N ILE A 81 -0.39 -10.71 15.72
CA ILE A 81 -0.29 -10.57 17.17
C ILE A 81 0.57 -9.37 17.58
N ASN A 82 0.42 -8.92 18.82
CA ASN A 82 1.24 -7.86 19.42
C ASN A 82 2.74 -8.10 19.20
N GLY A 83 3.48 -7.03 18.90
CA GLY A 83 4.90 -7.10 18.52
C GLY A 83 5.16 -7.28 17.03
N GLN A 84 4.11 -7.38 16.19
CA GLN A 84 4.25 -7.59 14.75
C GLN A 84 3.68 -6.47 13.90
N PHE A 85 4.11 -6.40 12.65
CA PHE A 85 3.40 -5.65 11.62
C PHE A 85 3.27 -6.42 10.29
N ALA A 86 2.19 -6.13 9.57
CA ALA A 86 1.92 -6.69 8.26
C ALA A 86 1.51 -5.60 7.26
N ALA A 87 1.92 -5.79 6.01
CA ALA A 87 1.52 -4.94 4.91
C ALA A 87 0.16 -5.36 4.35
N ALA A 88 -0.60 -4.41 3.81
CA ALA A 88 -1.91 -4.73 3.25
C ALA A 88 -2.34 -3.86 2.07
N HIS A 89 -3.19 -4.46 1.23
CA HIS A 89 -4.05 -3.82 0.23
C HIS A 89 -5.48 -4.31 0.44
N LEU A 90 -6.09 -3.88 1.53
CA LEU A 90 -7.41 -4.30 1.96
C LEU A 90 -8.40 -3.16 1.76
N PRO A 91 -9.32 -3.28 0.78
CA PRO A 91 -10.49 -2.42 0.72
C PRO A 91 -11.33 -2.57 1.99
N HIS A 92 -12.18 -1.60 2.28
CA HIS A 92 -13.02 -1.64 3.46
C HIS A 92 -14.06 -2.76 3.38
N SER A 93 -14.30 -3.38 4.52
CA SER A 93 -15.53 -4.12 4.79
C SER A 93 -15.88 -4.00 6.27
N LYS A 94 -17.16 -4.16 6.60
CA LYS A 94 -17.61 -4.15 8.00
C LYS A 94 -16.94 -5.22 8.85
N ASP A 95 -16.65 -6.38 8.26
CA ASP A 95 -15.99 -7.48 8.97
C ASP A 95 -14.51 -7.20 9.22
N LEU A 96 -13.83 -6.56 8.27
CA LEU A 96 -12.45 -6.10 8.47
C LEU A 96 -12.35 -5.05 9.57
N GLU A 97 -13.24 -4.06 9.55
CA GLU A 97 -13.27 -3.02 10.58
C GLU A 97 -13.54 -3.61 11.97
N LYS A 98 -14.48 -4.56 12.09
CA LYS A 98 -14.71 -5.29 13.35
C LYS A 98 -13.46 -6.04 13.83
N VAL A 99 -12.74 -6.71 12.94
CA VAL A 99 -11.51 -7.43 13.32
C VAL A 99 -10.43 -6.46 13.78
N ILE A 100 -10.28 -5.32 13.13
CA ILE A 100 -9.30 -4.28 13.51
C ILE A 100 -9.68 -3.64 14.85
N ALA A 101 -10.97 -3.39 15.08
CA ALA A 101 -11.49 -2.81 16.32
C ALA A 101 -11.44 -3.76 17.53
N ASP A 102 -11.41 -5.07 17.30
CA ASP A 102 -11.39 -6.09 18.35
C ASP A 102 -10.03 -6.12 19.06
N VAL A 103 -10.04 -5.75 20.34
CA VAL A 103 -8.85 -5.66 21.19
C VAL A 103 -8.85 -6.81 22.21
N SER A 104 -7.72 -7.51 22.29
CA SER A 104 -7.45 -8.54 23.29
C SER A 104 -6.07 -8.36 23.92
N SER A 105 -5.76 -9.13 24.97
CA SER A 105 -4.44 -9.12 25.60
C SER A 105 -3.29 -9.48 24.63
N SER A 106 -3.59 -10.25 23.58
CA SER A 106 -2.60 -10.68 22.58
C SER A 106 -2.63 -9.86 21.29
N ARG A 107 -3.59 -8.94 21.13
CA ARG A 107 -3.81 -8.24 19.86
C ARG A 107 -4.51 -6.90 20.04
N ARG A 108 -3.81 -5.83 19.68
CA ARG A 108 -4.35 -4.48 19.49
C ARG A 108 -3.80 -3.90 18.19
N ILE A 109 -4.63 -3.87 17.14
CA ILE A 109 -4.20 -3.44 15.81
C ILE A 109 -4.23 -1.90 15.73
N LYS A 110 -3.06 -1.30 15.47
CA LYS A 110 -2.90 0.07 15.02
C LYS A 110 -2.90 0.08 13.50
N HIS A 111 -3.97 0.54 12.87
CA HIS A 111 -4.14 0.50 11.43
C HIS A 111 -3.79 1.85 10.81
N VAL A 112 -2.66 1.89 10.09
CA VAL A 112 -2.27 3.06 9.29
C VAL A 112 -2.75 2.84 7.87
N PHE A 113 -3.52 3.78 7.33
CA PHE A 113 -4.04 3.74 5.97
C PHE A 113 -3.41 4.82 5.08
N LEU A 114 -2.65 4.40 4.07
CA LEU A 114 -1.98 5.29 3.13
C LEU A 114 -2.73 5.34 1.78
N TYR A 115 -3.02 6.55 1.32
CA TYR A 115 -3.61 6.79 0.01
C TYR A 115 -2.82 7.87 -0.75
N ARG A 116 -2.99 7.92 -2.07
CA ARG A 116 -2.22 8.78 -2.98
C ARG A 116 -3.12 9.26 -4.12
N ASP A 117 -2.74 10.32 -4.81
CA ASP A 117 -3.47 10.81 -5.98
C ASP A 117 -3.70 9.66 -6.98
N PRO A 118 -4.96 9.34 -7.34
CA PRO A 118 -5.30 8.27 -8.27
C PRO A 118 -4.56 8.39 -9.62
N ARG A 119 -4.26 9.60 -10.08
CA ARG A 119 -3.53 9.86 -11.33
C ARG A 119 -2.09 9.40 -11.22
N ASP A 120 -1.44 9.68 -10.09
CA ASP A 120 -0.08 9.21 -9.80
C ASP A 120 -0.02 7.69 -9.62
N ILE A 121 -1.07 7.10 -9.07
CA ILE A 121 -1.22 5.63 -8.96
C ILE A 121 -1.25 5.00 -10.36
N LEU A 122 -1.97 5.57 -11.32
CA LEU A 122 -2.01 5.09 -12.71
C LEU A 122 -0.63 5.12 -13.38
N VAL A 123 0.13 6.21 -13.19
CA VAL A 123 1.51 6.31 -13.68
C VAL A 123 2.39 5.24 -13.03
N SER A 124 2.35 5.15 -11.69
CA SER A 124 3.16 4.20 -10.94
C SER A 124 2.84 2.74 -11.29
N TYR A 125 1.56 2.44 -11.52
CA TYR A 125 1.11 1.11 -11.92
C TYR A 125 1.58 0.77 -13.33
N THR A 126 1.47 1.70 -14.28
CA THR A 126 1.97 1.51 -15.66
C THR A 126 3.44 1.14 -15.67
N ARG A 127 4.27 1.86 -14.89
CA ARG A 127 5.70 1.55 -14.75
C ARG A 127 5.93 0.20 -14.07
N TYR A 128 5.16 -0.10 -13.03
CA TYR A 128 5.25 -1.37 -12.30
C TYR A 128 4.97 -2.58 -13.20
N VAL A 129 3.86 -2.58 -13.94
CA VAL A 129 3.50 -3.72 -14.80
C VAL A 129 4.45 -3.88 -15.98
N THR A 130 5.01 -2.77 -16.48
CA THR A 130 5.86 -2.77 -17.68
C THR A 130 7.31 -3.14 -17.35
N TYR A 131 7.84 -2.63 -16.23
CA TYR A 131 9.28 -2.63 -15.98
C TYR A 131 9.71 -3.29 -14.68
N SER A 132 8.82 -3.47 -13.71
CA SER A 132 9.25 -4.00 -12.41
C SER A 132 9.54 -5.50 -12.48
N PRO A 133 10.72 -5.96 -12.03
CA PRO A 133 10.99 -7.38 -11.84
C PRO A 133 10.01 -8.01 -10.84
N SER A 134 9.59 -7.27 -9.81
CA SER A 134 8.67 -7.75 -8.77
C SER A 134 7.26 -8.01 -9.30
N TYR A 135 6.90 -7.52 -10.49
CA TYR A 135 5.63 -7.84 -11.12
C TYR A 135 5.64 -9.23 -11.76
N ASN A 136 6.79 -9.70 -12.25
CA ASN A 136 6.96 -10.87 -13.11
C ASN A 136 6.82 -12.24 -12.40
N ARG A 137 6.07 -12.30 -11.28
CA ARG A 137 6.05 -13.44 -10.35
C ARG A 137 5.17 -14.60 -10.81
N THR A 138 4.05 -14.33 -11.46
CA THR A 138 3.14 -15.38 -11.99
C THR A 138 3.22 -15.45 -13.52
N PRO A 139 2.90 -16.61 -14.15
CA PRO A 139 2.84 -16.74 -15.61
C PRO A 139 2.02 -15.64 -16.29
N GLU A 140 0.85 -15.30 -15.71
CA GLU A 140 -0.06 -14.27 -16.21
C GLU A 140 0.58 -12.88 -16.14
N ALA A 141 1.24 -12.57 -15.03
CA ALA A 141 1.94 -11.30 -14.87
C ALA A 141 3.13 -11.20 -15.85
N ARG A 142 3.82 -12.30 -16.16
CA ARG A 142 4.87 -12.31 -17.20
C ARG A 142 4.29 -12.06 -18.58
N ALA A 143 3.18 -12.73 -18.88
CA ALA A 143 2.48 -12.57 -20.14
C ALA A 143 2.03 -11.11 -20.32
N LYS A 144 1.42 -10.51 -19.29
CA LYS A 144 1.03 -9.09 -19.32
C LYS A 144 2.25 -8.18 -19.48
N GLN A 145 3.34 -8.39 -18.74
CA GLN A 145 4.55 -7.57 -18.89
C GLN A 145 5.16 -7.69 -20.30
N LYS A 146 5.17 -8.90 -20.88
CA LYS A 146 5.61 -9.14 -22.25
C LYS A 146 4.72 -8.39 -23.25
N PHE A 147 3.41 -8.47 -23.08
CA PHE A 147 2.43 -7.72 -23.88
C PHE A 147 2.69 -6.21 -23.78
N MET A 148 2.78 -5.66 -22.56
CA MET A 148 3.03 -4.23 -22.35
C MET A 148 4.32 -3.74 -23.02
N ARG A 149 5.37 -4.56 -23.05
CA ARG A 149 6.66 -4.19 -23.65
C ARG A 149 6.70 -4.33 -25.18
N HIS A 150 6.02 -5.33 -25.74
CA HIS A 150 6.10 -5.62 -27.19
C HIS A 150 4.97 -4.99 -28.01
N ASN A 151 3.78 -4.78 -27.42
CA ASN A 151 2.61 -4.30 -28.16
C ASN A 151 2.46 -2.78 -28.16
N PHE A 152 3.25 -2.06 -27.35
CA PHE A 152 3.24 -0.60 -27.29
C PHE A 152 4.63 -0.05 -27.52
N SER A 153 4.73 0.98 -28.36
CA SER A 153 6.02 1.59 -28.73
C SER A 153 6.56 2.54 -27.66
N ASN A 154 5.70 3.13 -26.83
CA ASN A 154 6.08 4.15 -25.84
C ASN A 154 5.22 4.06 -24.57
N ASP A 155 5.64 4.77 -23.51
CA ASP A 155 4.94 4.78 -22.21
C ASP A 155 3.60 5.51 -22.24
N GLU A 156 3.40 6.40 -23.21
CA GLU A 156 2.14 7.11 -23.39
C GLU A 156 1.02 6.16 -23.81
N ASP A 157 1.30 5.26 -24.76
CA ASP A 157 0.34 4.26 -25.24
C ASP A 157 0.08 3.18 -24.17
N ARG A 158 1.11 2.81 -23.41
CA ARG A 158 0.96 1.92 -22.24
C ARG A 158 0.06 2.52 -21.19
N LEU A 159 0.22 3.80 -20.87
CA LEU A 159 -0.64 4.50 -19.92
C LEU A 159 -2.07 4.62 -20.44
N THR A 160 -2.27 4.93 -21.73
CA THR A 160 -3.59 4.92 -22.38
C THR A 160 -4.26 3.55 -22.21
N TYR A 161 -3.55 2.45 -22.52
CA TYR A 161 -4.06 1.10 -22.34
C TYR A 161 -4.45 0.83 -20.88
N ILE A 162 -3.63 1.21 -19.91
CA ILE A 162 -3.93 1.02 -18.49
C ILE A 162 -5.15 1.83 -18.05
N ILE A 163 -5.29 3.08 -18.48
CA ILE A 163 -6.48 3.89 -18.18
C ILE A 163 -7.72 3.23 -18.75
N GLN A 164 -7.67 2.78 -20.01
CA GLN A 164 -8.78 2.11 -20.67
C GLN A 164 -9.14 0.78 -19.98
N GLU A 165 -8.14 -0.07 -19.73
CA GLU A 165 -8.32 -1.34 -19.01
C GLU A 165 -8.98 -1.11 -17.65
N LYS A 166 -8.60 -0.06 -16.91
CA LYS A 166 -9.23 0.25 -15.62
C LYS A 166 -10.62 0.86 -15.78
N LYS A 167 -10.86 1.65 -16.82
CA LYS A 167 -12.16 2.22 -17.13
C LYS A 167 -13.21 1.15 -17.43
N ASP A 168 -12.86 0.22 -18.31
CA ASP A 168 -13.76 -0.87 -18.74
C ASP A 168 -14.09 -1.83 -17.59
N ASN A 169 -13.24 -1.87 -16.57
CA ASN A 169 -13.40 -2.69 -15.37
C ASN A 169 -14.09 -1.98 -14.19
N TYR A 170 -14.49 -0.70 -14.32
CA TYR A 170 -15.40 -0.07 -13.34
C TYR A 170 -16.80 -0.67 -13.38
N SER A 171 -17.16 -1.30 -14.50
CA SER A 171 -18.45 -1.92 -14.71
C SER A 171 -18.35 -3.44 -14.53
N VAL A 172 -19.29 -3.99 -13.76
CA VAL A 172 -19.68 -5.42 -13.69
C VAL A 172 -19.01 -6.28 -12.62
N ASP A 173 -19.91 -6.91 -11.85
CA ASP A 173 -19.83 -8.00 -10.86
C ASP A 173 -19.11 -9.27 -11.32
N LYS A 174 -17.93 -9.15 -11.92
CA LYS A 174 -17.07 -10.31 -12.19
C LYS A 174 -16.20 -10.60 -10.96
N GLU A 175 -16.49 -11.72 -10.30
CA GLU A 175 -15.79 -12.39 -9.20
C GLU A 175 -14.38 -12.91 -9.57
N ASP A 176 -13.65 -12.22 -10.46
CA ASP A 176 -12.31 -12.68 -10.82
C ASP A 176 -11.30 -12.33 -9.72
N ALA A 177 -11.02 -13.33 -8.88
CA ALA A 177 -10.21 -13.28 -7.67
C ALA A 177 -8.76 -12.78 -7.82
N TYR A 178 -8.26 -12.58 -9.05
CA TYR A 178 -6.88 -12.16 -9.34
C TYR A 178 -6.78 -10.76 -9.95
N ASN A 179 -7.89 -10.17 -10.37
CA ASN A 179 -7.90 -8.79 -10.85
C ASN A 179 -8.13 -7.88 -9.66
N ILE A 180 -7.05 -7.33 -9.10
CA ILE A 180 -7.12 -6.16 -8.22
C ILE A 180 -7.73 -5.02 -9.06
N LYS A 181 -9.06 -4.97 -9.07
CA LYS A 181 -9.87 -3.85 -9.52
C LYS A 181 -9.50 -2.69 -8.60
N TYR A 182 -8.95 -1.62 -9.17
CA TYR A 182 -8.71 -0.37 -8.42
C TYR A 182 -10.05 0.34 -8.26
N ASP A 183 -10.95 -0.29 -7.53
CA ASP A 183 -12.13 0.39 -7.06
C ASP A 183 -11.69 1.25 -5.86
N PHE A 184 -11.20 2.44 -6.19
CA PHE A 184 -10.73 3.42 -5.21
C PHE A 184 -11.81 3.68 -4.16
N LEU A 185 -13.08 3.69 -4.56
CA LEU A 185 -14.20 3.97 -3.67
C LEU A 185 -14.41 2.85 -2.63
N LYS A 186 -13.98 1.61 -2.88
CA LYS A 186 -13.98 0.58 -1.81
C LYS A 186 -13.02 0.90 -0.67
N TYR A 187 -12.07 1.82 -0.84
CA TYR A 187 -11.19 2.28 0.24
C TYR A 187 -11.69 3.54 0.93
N GLU A 188 -12.68 4.25 0.36
CA GLU A 188 -13.27 5.47 0.93
C GLU A 188 -13.62 5.33 2.42
N PRO A 189 -14.29 4.25 2.87
CA PRO A 189 -14.69 4.20 4.28
C PRO A 189 -13.51 4.18 5.26
N TRP A 190 -12.31 3.78 4.83
CA TRP A 190 -11.11 3.89 5.67
C TRP A 190 -10.68 5.33 5.96
N LEU A 191 -11.08 6.31 5.14
CA LEU A 191 -10.82 7.73 5.42
C LEU A 191 -11.61 8.24 6.63
N HIS A 192 -12.73 7.59 6.95
CA HIS A 192 -13.68 8.01 7.99
C HIS A 192 -13.74 7.03 9.18
N SER A 193 -13.11 5.86 9.05
CA SER A 193 -13.07 4.86 10.11
C SER A 193 -12.26 5.37 11.30
N ARG A 194 -12.81 5.20 12.51
CA ARG A 194 -12.09 5.50 13.77
C ARG A 194 -10.97 4.50 14.06
N CYS A 195 -10.97 3.36 13.38
CA CYS A 195 -9.97 2.33 13.53
C CYS A 195 -8.71 2.61 12.71
N ALA A 196 -8.75 3.55 11.75
CA ALA A 196 -7.67 3.83 10.83
C ALA A 196 -7.09 5.24 11.04
N TYR A 197 -5.77 5.36 11.01
CA TYR A 197 -5.09 6.63 10.82
C TYR A 197 -4.77 6.83 9.33
N ALA A 198 -5.61 7.60 8.65
CA ALA A 198 -5.48 7.87 7.22
C ALA A 198 -4.48 9.00 6.92
N ILE A 199 -3.58 8.80 5.97
CA ILE A 199 -2.53 9.76 5.59
C ILE A 199 -2.38 9.83 4.07
N LYS A 200 -2.18 11.03 3.53
CA LYS A 200 -1.78 11.21 2.13
C LYS A 200 -0.30 10.89 1.92
N PHE A 201 0.02 10.17 0.85
CA PHE A 201 1.38 9.92 0.43
C PHE A 201 2.15 11.22 0.22
N GLU A 202 1.53 12.22 -0.39
CA GLU A 202 2.12 13.51 -0.73
C GLU A 202 2.56 14.27 0.53
N GLU A 203 1.75 14.23 1.59
CA GLU A 203 2.06 14.86 2.88
C GLU A 203 3.21 14.12 3.58
N LEU A 204 3.10 12.80 3.68
CA LEU A 204 4.11 11.97 4.34
C LEU A 204 5.47 12.02 3.63
N TYR A 205 5.47 11.91 2.31
CA TYR A 205 6.68 11.93 1.49
C TYR A 205 7.33 13.31 1.47
N SER A 206 6.54 14.39 1.32
CA SER A 206 7.08 15.76 1.39
C SER A 206 7.74 16.04 2.74
N GLU A 207 7.07 15.64 3.83
CA GLU A 207 7.64 15.86 5.15
C GLU A 207 8.91 15.03 5.36
N LEU A 208 8.97 13.80 4.84
CA LEU A 208 10.18 12.98 4.89
C LEU A 208 11.35 13.67 4.20
N LEU A 209 11.16 14.24 3.01
CA LEU A 209 12.21 15.00 2.33
C LEU A 209 12.68 16.21 3.16
N GLU A 210 11.75 16.87 3.86
CA GLU A 210 12.05 18.00 4.72
C GLU A 210 12.77 17.60 6.03
N VAL A 211 12.63 16.36 6.51
CA VAL A 211 13.38 15.86 7.68
C VAL A 211 14.88 16.00 7.47
N LYS A 212 15.40 15.65 6.28
CA LYS A 212 16.83 15.79 5.96
C LYS A 212 17.30 17.24 6.09
N ARG A 213 16.48 18.18 5.62
CA ARG A 213 16.80 19.60 5.56
C ARG A 213 16.68 20.28 6.92
N LYS A 214 15.59 20.01 7.65
CA LYS A 214 15.27 20.67 8.92
C LYS A 214 15.83 19.96 10.14
N ARG A 215 16.28 18.70 10.00
CA ARG A 215 16.75 17.85 11.10
C ARG A 215 15.71 17.67 12.23
N LEU A 216 14.43 17.72 11.88
CA LEU A 216 13.32 17.58 12.81
C LEU A 216 12.11 16.99 12.10
N PHE A 217 11.27 16.29 12.86
CA PHE A 217 9.99 15.79 12.38
C PHE A 217 8.93 16.89 12.38
N GLY A 218 8.16 16.97 11.29
CA GLY A 218 7.06 17.90 11.16
C GLY A 218 5.77 17.38 11.81
N LYS A 219 4.64 17.94 11.38
CA LYS A 219 3.33 17.66 11.98
C LYS A 219 2.82 16.27 11.60
N ILE A 220 3.12 15.81 10.38
CA ILE A 220 2.62 14.52 9.88
C ILE A 220 3.30 13.36 10.63
N PHE A 221 4.62 13.39 10.78
CA PHE A 221 5.35 12.39 11.55
C PHE A 221 5.02 12.47 13.04
N LYS A 222 4.87 13.66 13.62
CA LYS A 222 4.43 13.81 15.03
C LYS A 222 3.10 13.11 15.28
N LYS A 223 2.11 13.33 14.43
CA LYS A 223 0.80 12.67 14.54
C LYS A 223 0.88 11.15 14.29
N LEU A 224 1.69 10.72 13.32
CA LEU A 224 1.89 9.29 13.05
C LEU A 224 2.53 8.60 14.26
N PHE A 225 3.58 9.19 14.84
CA PHE A 225 4.26 8.61 16.00
C PHE A 225 3.39 8.67 17.25
N ASP A 226 2.61 9.73 17.44
CA ASP A 226 1.60 9.80 18.51
C ASP A 226 0.54 8.68 18.37
N TYR A 227 -0.01 8.48 17.18
CA TYR A 227 -0.93 7.37 16.89
C TYR A 227 -0.28 6.00 17.11
N LEU A 228 1.00 5.87 16.78
CA LEU A 228 1.79 4.67 17.02
C LEU A 228 2.27 4.54 18.46
N GLU A 229 2.03 5.54 19.32
CA GLU A 229 2.50 5.65 20.72
C GLU A 229 4.03 5.51 20.83
N ILE A 230 4.74 6.22 19.94
CA ILE A 230 6.19 6.26 19.90
C ILE A 230 6.67 7.62 20.41
N ASP A 231 7.58 7.60 21.38
CA ASP A 231 8.25 8.82 21.83
C ASP A 231 9.21 9.32 20.74
N ILE A 232 8.77 10.38 20.06
CA ILE A 232 9.51 11.01 18.97
C ILE A 232 10.91 11.49 19.37
N ASN A 233 11.14 11.79 20.65
CA ASN A 233 12.44 12.26 21.13
C ASN A 233 13.50 11.14 21.15
N THR A 234 13.07 9.88 21.08
CA THR A 234 13.96 8.72 21.00
C THR A 234 14.51 8.47 19.59
N ILE A 235 13.96 9.16 18.58
CA ILE A 235 14.30 8.93 17.17
C ILE A 235 15.21 10.04 16.67
N ASP A 236 16.43 9.68 16.25
CA ASP A 236 17.31 10.60 15.51
C ASP A 236 16.73 10.87 14.10
N PRO A 237 16.36 12.11 13.76
CA PRO A 237 15.68 12.40 12.50
C PRO A 237 16.54 12.12 11.26
N ILE A 238 17.86 12.28 11.34
CA ILE A 238 18.77 12.07 10.20
C ILE A 238 19.02 10.59 9.97
N LYS A 239 19.27 9.82 11.03
CA LYS A 239 19.41 8.36 10.96
C LYS A 239 18.12 7.74 10.46
N PHE A 240 16.97 8.22 10.93
CA PHE A 240 15.65 7.81 10.45
C PHE A 240 15.47 8.11 8.97
N TYR A 241 15.74 9.35 8.54
CA TYR A 241 15.67 9.72 7.12
C TYR A 241 16.53 8.81 6.25
N ASN A 242 17.81 8.60 6.60
CA ASN A 242 18.71 7.76 5.82
C ASN A 242 18.20 6.32 5.76
N SER A 243 17.67 5.80 6.87
CA SER A 243 17.15 4.44 6.96
C SER A 243 15.84 4.24 6.20
N VAL A 244 14.97 5.26 6.16
CA VAL A 244 13.69 5.21 5.46
C VAL A 244 13.85 5.52 3.98
N TYR A 245 14.47 6.65 3.64
CA TYR A 245 14.57 7.09 2.25
C TYR A 245 15.57 6.23 1.48
N GLU A 246 16.83 6.17 1.92
CA GLU A 246 17.93 5.62 1.10
C GLU A 246 17.89 4.09 1.00
N LYS A 247 17.23 3.40 1.94
CA LYS A 247 17.12 1.93 1.97
C LYS A 247 15.75 1.39 1.59
N SER A 248 14.74 2.23 1.37
CA SER A 248 13.43 1.75 0.89
C SER A 248 13.43 1.54 -0.62
N PHE A 249 12.67 0.56 -1.11
CA PHE A 249 12.26 0.48 -2.52
C PHE A 249 11.54 1.75 -3.02
N THR A 250 11.12 2.62 -2.11
CA THR A 250 10.63 3.95 -2.43
C THR A 250 11.72 4.83 -3.04
N ALA A 251 13.01 4.67 -2.71
CA ALA A 251 14.12 5.33 -3.39
C ALA A 251 14.49 4.66 -4.73
N SER A 252 13.49 4.44 -5.58
CA SER A 252 13.62 3.75 -6.88
C SER A 252 14.35 4.55 -7.97
N GLY A 253 15.29 5.45 -7.62
CA GLY A 253 15.95 6.39 -8.55
C GLY A 253 15.03 7.43 -9.20
N GLU A 254 13.71 7.23 -9.08
CA GLU A 254 12.66 8.07 -9.63
C GLU A 254 12.52 9.35 -8.81
N LYS A 255 12.88 10.48 -9.42
CA LYS A 255 12.75 11.81 -8.82
C LYS A 255 11.31 12.31 -8.93
N ASN A 256 10.92 13.23 -8.05
CA ASN A 256 9.63 13.93 -8.07
C ASN A 256 8.42 12.99 -8.03
N LYS A 257 8.29 12.19 -6.97
CA LYS A 257 7.18 11.22 -6.80
C LYS A 257 5.82 11.87 -6.50
N ILE A 258 5.71 13.18 -6.45
CA ILE A 258 4.45 13.88 -6.20
C ILE A 258 4.03 14.55 -7.50
N ALA A 259 2.75 14.37 -7.86
CA ALA A 259 2.16 14.92 -9.08
C ALA A 259 2.93 14.52 -10.36
N GLN A 260 3.45 13.28 -10.38
CA GLN A 260 4.08 12.69 -11.55
C GLN A 260 3.18 12.72 -12.77
N TYR A 261 1.87 12.54 -12.58
CA TYR A 261 0.89 12.61 -13.67
C TYR A 261 1.01 13.90 -14.48
N LYS A 262 1.42 15.03 -13.90
CA LYS A 262 1.62 16.29 -14.63
C LYS A 262 2.70 16.19 -15.72
N HIS A 263 3.67 15.29 -15.56
CA HIS A 263 4.74 15.07 -16.52
C HIS A 263 4.42 13.98 -17.55
N TYR A 264 3.63 12.97 -17.15
CA TYR A 264 3.33 11.81 -17.99
C TYR A 264 1.99 11.91 -18.73
N PHE A 265 1.02 12.63 -18.19
CA PHE A 265 -0.29 12.75 -18.80
C PHE A 265 -0.23 13.69 -20.01
N LYS A 266 -0.87 13.25 -21.10
CA LYS A 266 -1.18 14.09 -22.25
C LYS A 266 -2.66 14.45 -22.22
N LYS A 267 -3.05 15.39 -23.08
CA LYS A 267 -4.45 15.84 -23.23
C LYS A 267 -5.43 14.65 -23.29
N ARG A 268 -5.14 13.64 -24.11
CA ARG A 268 -5.96 12.43 -24.26
C ARG A 268 -6.18 11.68 -22.93
N HIS A 269 -5.19 11.62 -22.05
CA HIS A 269 -5.33 10.93 -20.75
C HIS A 269 -6.28 11.67 -19.82
N TYR A 270 -6.23 13.01 -19.83
CA TYR A 270 -7.20 13.82 -19.09
C TYR A 270 -8.61 13.65 -19.67
N GLU A 271 -8.77 13.69 -20.99
CA GLU A 271 -10.06 13.47 -21.67
C GLU A 271 -10.65 12.09 -21.34
N MET A 272 -9.84 11.03 -21.28
CA MET A 272 -10.30 9.69 -20.89
C MET A 272 -10.86 9.62 -19.46
N LEU A 273 -10.28 10.41 -18.56
CA LEU A 273 -10.59 10.48 -17.14
C LEU A 273 -11.63 11.57 -16.81
N ASP A 274 -12.01 12.41 -17.77
CA ASP A 274 -13.04 13.43 -17.60
C ASP A 274 -14.45 12.80 -17.62
N ASN A 275 -14.80 12.16 -16.51
CA ASN A 275 -16.10 11.54 -16.30
C ASN A 275 -16.52 11.66 -14.82
N ALA A 276 -17.81 11.47 -14.54
CA ALA A 276 -18.38 11.65 -13.21
C ALA A 276 -17.75 10.72 -12.16
N ASP A 277 -17.45 9.47 -12.51
CA ASP A 277 -16.90 8.49 -11.58
C ASP A 277 -15.50 8.86 -11.14
N PHE A 278 -14.62 9.24 -12.07
CA PHE A 278 -13.27 9.64 -11.72
C PHE A 278 -13.22 10.98 -10.97
N LYS A 279 -14.08 11.94 -11.33
CA LYS A 279 -14.26 13.18 -10.55
C LYS A 279 -14.69 12.90 -9.12
N LYS A 280 -15.62 11.96 -8.92
CA LYS A 280 -16.03 11.51 -7.59
C LYS A 280 -14.85 10.91 -6.81
N ILE A 281 -14.01 10.10 -7.46
CA ILE A 281 -12.80 9.56 -6.81
C ILE A 281 -11.87 10.70 -6.36
N LEU A 282 -11.60 11.69 -7.22
CA LEU A 282 -10.74 12.82 -6.85
C LEU A 282 -11.32 13.60 -5.67
N ASP A 283 -12.62 13.89 -5.70
CA ASP A 283 -13.34 14.61 -4.64
C ASP A 283 -13.28 13.87 -3.29
N VAL A 284 -13.65 12.59 -3.27
CA VAL A 284 -13.65 11.73 -2.06
C VAL A 284 -12.28 11.68 -1.39
N PHE A 285 -11.20 11.58 -2.17
CA PHE A 285 -9.84 11.53 -1.63
C PHE A 285 -9.20 12.94 -1.48
N GLY A 286 -9.95 14.00 -1.73
CA GLY A 286 -9.55 15.39 -1.53
C GLY A 286 -8.43 15.84 -2.47
N TYR A 287 -8.55 15.54 -3.76
CA TYR A 287 -7.67 15.99 -4.82
C TYR A 287 -8.39 16.95 -5.77
N GLU A 288 -7.65 17.91 -6.32
CA GLU A 288 -8.16 18.85 -7.33
C GLU A 288 -8.56 18.10 -8.61
N GLN A 289 -9.71 18.48 -9.18
CA GLN A 289 -10.28 17.95 -10.43
C GLN A 289 -9.50 18.44 -11.65
#